data_AF-A0A955ZEB1-F1
#
_entry.id   AF-A0A955ZEB1-F1
#
_cell.length_a   1.000
_cell.length_b   1.000
_cell.length_c   1.000
_cell.angle_alpha   90.00
_cell.angle_beta   90.00
_cell.angle_gamma   90.00
#
_symmetry.space_group_name_H-M   'P 1'
#
loop_
_entity.id
_entity.type
_entity.pdbx_description
1 polymer ?
#
loop_
_entity_poly.entity_id
_entity_poly.type
_entity_poly.pdbx_seq_one_letter_code
_entity_poly.pdbx_strand_id
1 'polypeptide(L)'
;MSNLPHSHACPACGTFVSTGGGRCPSCGALLPEVMGSVPQQVHRGVMARPKPKPKAPVMAILMVSGAVIIVGVFLLWWTLGAGAKPAPSASAAAPPPPAPTDSAAPTSVELSQALTDARRRATSWYRDASLLSIEAAPVAAGKLDDPKASVVVTWGKPTGRLGPGAPVGPARLVVTVTVVGASEKQAQDADKSVGVAEPSCTLDAAWRAAVASGLPSSKALTLSYAHNQKYDRAVWTARAAGGEGDTRTLDGQSCAIMVR
;
A
#
# COMPACT_ATOMS: atom_id res chain seq x y z
N MET A 1 -20.96 39.56 7.02
CA MET A 1 -19.99 39.64 5.89
C MET A 1 -18.98 38.53 6.07
N SER A 2 -19.16 37.42 5.36
CA SER A 2 -18.34 36.21 5.52
C SER A 2 -17.04 36.35 4.72
N ASN A 3 -15.89 36.40 5.39
CA ASN A 3 -14.58 36.34 4.76
C ASN A 3 -14.38 34.95 4.16
N LEU A 4 -14.60 34.82 2.85
CA LEU A 4 -14.22 33.62 2.10
C LEU A 4 -12.68 33.59 1.99
N PRO A 5 -12.02 32.47 2.35
CA PRO A 5 -10.59 32.33 2.14
C PRO A 5 -10.31 32.43 0.64
N HIS A 6 -9.38 33.30 0.26
CA HIS A 6 -9.03 33.54 -1.13
C HIS A 6 -8.27 32.33 -1.66
N SER A 7 -8.96 31.44 -2.37
CA SER A 7 -8.34 30.31 -3.06
C SER A 7 -7.48 30.83 -4.21
N HIS A 8 -6.16 30.78 -4.06
CA HIS A 8 -5.24 31.20 -5.11
C HIS A 8 -5.11 30.08 -6.17
N ALA A 9 -5.50 30.38 -7.41
CA ALA A 9 -5.25 29.50 -8.56
C ALA A 9 -3.84 29.77 -9.14
N CYS A 10 -3.16 28.73 -9.61
CA CYS A 10 -1.87 28.86 -10.27
C CYS A 10 -2.04 29.66 -11.58
N PRO A 11 -1.29 30.76 -11.79
CA PRO A 11 -1.43 31.58 -13.00
C PRO A 11 -0.97 30.86 -14.27
N ALA A 12 -0.15 29.81 -14.15
CA ALA A 12 0.37 29.07 -15.30
C ALA A 12 -0.57 27.96 -15.81
N CYS A 13 -1.34 27.31 -14.93
CA CYS A 13 -2.17 26.16 -15.31
C CYS A 13 -3.59 26.16 -14.73
N GLY A 14 -3.97 27.15 -13.94
CA GLY A 14 -5.31 27.28 -13.34
C GLY A 14 -5.61 26.34 -12.17
N THR A 15 -4.70 25.45 -11.80
CA THR A 15 -4.90 24.51 -10.69
C THR A 15 -4.93 25.25 -9.35
N PHE A 16 -5.90 24.92 -8.48
CA PHE A 16 -5.99 25.46 -7.12
C PHE A 16 -4.84 24.93 -6.24
N VAL A 17 -4.14 25.84 -5.56
CA VAL A 17 -3.03 25.50 -4.65
C VAL A 17 -3.37 25.94 -3.23
N SER A 18 -3.20 25.04 -2.25
CA SER A 18 -3.58 25.29 -0.85
C SER A 18 -2.50 25.98 0.00
N THR A 19 -1.31 26.23 -0.55
CA THR A 19 -0.18 26.81 0.21
C THR A 19 0.52 27.88 -0.60
N GLY A 20 0.61 29.09 -0.05
CA GLY A 20 1.44 30.16 -0.57
C GLY A 20 2.92 29.86 -0.28
N GLY A 21 3.74 29.80 -1.34
CA GLY A 21 5.18 29.53 -1.26
C GLY A 21 5.56 28.18 -1.88
N GLY A 22 6.22 28.21 -3.03
CA GLY A 22 6.77 27.03 -3.71
C GLY A 22 6.47 26.94 -5.20
N ARG A 23 6.72 25.75 -5.78
CA ARG A 23 6.37 25.41 -7.17
C ARG A 23 4.98 24.78 -7.23
N CYS A 24 4.21 25.07 -8.27
CA CYS A 24 2.92 24.42 -8.52
C CYS A 24 3.12 22.90 -8.70
N PRO A 25 2.40 22.04 -7.96
CA PRO A 25 2.56 20.58 -8.09
C PRO A 25 2.06 20.05 -9.44
N SER A 26 1.21 20.80 -10.15
CA SER A 26 0.67 20.37 -11.44
C SER A 26 1.58 20.73 -12.63
N CYS A 27 2.29 21.86 -12.58
CA CYS A 27 3.05 22.36 -13.75
C CYS A 27 4.47 22.81 -13.43
N GLY A 28 4.89 22.83 -12.16
CA GLY A 28 6.23 23.22 -11.74
C GLY A 28 6.53 24.73 -11.76
N ALA A 29 5.56 25.58 -12.12
CA ALA A 29 5.72 27.03 -12.14
C ALA A 29 6.01 27.57 -10.73
N LEU A 30 6.95 28.51 -10.61
CA LEU A 30 7.25 29.23 -9.37
C LEU A 30 6.07 30.14 -9.03
N LEU A 31 5.47 29.94 -7.85
CA LEU A 31 4.42 30.80 -7.34
C LEU A 31 5.06 32.03 -6.67
N PRO A 32 4.52 33.25 -6.88
CA PRO A 32 5.04 34.43 -6.22
C PRO A 32 4.96 34.23 -4.70
N GLU A 33 6.08 34.42 -4.01
CA GLU A 33 6.11 34.42 -2.56
C GLU A 33 5.23 35.57 -2.08
N VAL A 34 4.11 35.22 -1.47
CA VAL A 34 3.28 36.20 -0.77
C VAL A 34 4.08 36.61 0.46
N MET A 35 4.84 37.71 0.34
CA MET A 35 5.51 38.38 1.45
C MET A 35 4.45 38.91 2.42
N GLY A 36 3.89 38.05 3.27
CA GLY A 36 2.69 38.43 4.01
C GLY A 36 2.13 37.36 4.93
N SER A 37 2.94 36.84 5.83
CA SER A 37 2.56 36.59 7.23
C SER A 37 3.71 35.88 7.93
N VAL A 38 4.36 36.60 8.85
CA VAL A 38 5.23 35.98 9.85
C VAL A 38 4.40 34.88 10.51
N PRO A 39 4.83 33.61 10.49
CA PRO A 39 4.12 32.57 11.23
C PRO A 39 4.16 32.98 12.69
N GLN A 40 3.01 33.40 13.22
CA GLN A 40 2.83 33.64 14.63
C GLN A 40 3.19 32.32 15.32
N GLN A 41 4.36 32.27 15.97
CA GLN A 41 4.77 31.15 16.80
C GLN A 41 3.75 31.04 17.92
N VAL A 42 2.70 30.26 17.71
CA VAL A 42 1.80 29.84 18.76
C VAL A 42 2.65 28.92 19.64
N HIS A 43 3.16 29.46 20.73
CA HIS A 43 3.75 28.70 21.83
C HIS A 43 2.71 27.67 22.28
N ARG A 44 2.77 26.47 21.70
CA ARG A 44 2.03 25.32 22.19
C ARG A 44 2.62 24.98 23.56
N GLY A 45 1.89 25.37 24.60
CA GLY A 45 2.14 24.93 25.96
C GLY A 45 2.32 23.41 25.98
N VAL A 46 3.42 22.97 26.59
CA VAL A 46 3.77 21.58 26.78
C VAL A 46 2.71 20.96 27.70
N MET A 47 1.67 20.33 27.12
CA MET A 47 0.74 19.54 27.90
C MET A 47 1.42 18.25 28.33
N ALA A 48 1.49 18.04 29.65
CA ALA A 48 2.04 16.85 30.27
C ALA A 48 1.35 15.59 29.72
N ARG A 49 2.16 14.70 29.13
CA ARG A 49 1.69 13.43 28.58
C ARG A 49 1.19 12.53 29.72
N PRO A 50 -0.08 12.09 29.73
CA PRO A 50 -0.60 11.22 30.78
C PRO A 50 0.13 9.86 30.77
N LYS A 51 0.56 9.41 31.96
CA LYS A 51 1.23 8.11 32.14
C LYS A 51 0.28 6.95 31.75
N PRO A 52 0.74 5.95 30.98
CA PRO A 52 -0.09 4.80 30.61
C PRO A 52 -0.40 3.96 31.86
N LYS A 53 -1.69 3.67 32.09
CA LYS A 53 -2.15 2.73 33.13
C LYS A 53 -1.86 1.28 32.71
N PRO A 54 -1.38 0.42 33.62
CA PRO A 54 -1.19 -1.01 33.34
C PRO A 54 -2.53 -1.71 33.12
N LYS A 55 -2.65 -2.50 32.05
CA LYS A 55 -3.84 -3.32 31.77
C LYS A 55 -3.67 -4.70 32.42
N ALA A 56 -4.65 -5.12 33.20
CA ALA A 56 -4.74 -6.45 33.78
C ALA A 56 -5.08 -7.52 32.70
N PRO A 57 -4.66 -8.78 32.88
CA PRO A 57 -4.86 -9.84 31.90
C PRO A 57 -6.31 -10.38 31.93
N VAL A 58 -7.02 -10.24 30.81
CA VAL A 58 -8.36 -10.81 30.58
C VAL A 58 -8.23 -11.87 29.49
N MET A 59 -7.85 -13.09 29.89
CA MET A 59 -7.72 -14.24 28.99
C MET A 59 -8.13 -15.50 29.77
N ALA A 60 -9.44 -15.75 29.94
CA ALA A 60 -9.90 -16.99 30.56
C ALA A 60 -11.30 -17.51 30.17
N ILE A 61 -12.14 -16.81 29.36
CA ILE A 61 -13.58 -17.17 29.30
C ILE A 61 -14.13 -17.61 27.92
N LEU A 62 -13.36 -17.68 26.84
CA LEU A 62 -13.91 -17.99 25.50
C LEU A 62 -13.34 -19.27 24.86
N MET A 63 -13.57 -20.44 25.45
CA MET A 63 -13.14 -21.73 24.87
C MET A 63 -14.20 -22.85 24.81
N VAL A 64 -15.50 -22.58 25.03
CA VAL A 64 -16.51 -23.67 25.12
C VAL A 64 -17.61 -23.64 24.05
N SER A 65 -17.83 -22.56 23.30
CA SER A 65 -19.02 -22.42 22.42
C SER A 65 -18.79 -22.62 20.91
N GLY A 66 -17.58 -22.97 20.45
CA GLY A 66 -17.23 -23.00 19.03
C GLY A 66 -17.49 -24.32 18.27
N ALA A 67 -17.75 -25.44 18.96
CA ALA A 67 -17.71 -26.76 18.33
C ALA A 67 -19.02 -27.22 17.64
N VAL A 68 -20.17 -26.59 17.91
CA VAL A 68 -21.47 -27.10 17.45
C VAL A 68 -21.93 -26.51 16.09
N ILE A 69 -21.42 -25.35 15.68
CA ILE A 69 -21.93 -24.64 14.49
C ILE A 69 -21.27 -25.12 13.17
N ILE A 70 -20.05 -25.68 13.22
CA ILE A 70 -19.28 -26.03 12.02
C ILE A 70 -19.84 -27.27 11.28
N VAL A 71 -20.47 -28.21 12.00
CA VAL A 71 -20.98 -29.45 11.38
C VAL A 71 -22.28 -29.22 10.59
N GLY A 72 -23.10 -28.23 10.97
CA GLY A 72 -24.39 -27.97 10.32
C GLY A 72 -24.29 -27.32 8.94
N VAL A 73 -23.31 -26.44 8.72
CA VAL A 73 -23.20 -25.67 7.47
C VAL A 73 -22.59 -26.49 6.33
N PHE A 74 -21.78 -27.50 6.64
CA PHE A 74 -21.12 -28.32 5.61
C PHE A 74 -22.06 -29.32 4.92
N LEU A 75 -23.12 -29.78 5.59
CA LEU A 75 -24.09 -30.73 5.01
C LEU A 75 -25.12 -30.05 4.10
N LEU A 76 -25.43 -28.77 4.30
CA LEU A 76 -26.43 -28.07 3.49
C LEU A 76 -25.91 -27.65 2.10
N TRP A 77 -24.59 -27.51 1.94
CA TRP A 77 -24.04 -27.04 0.66
C TRP A 77 -23.91 -28.14 -0.40
N TRP A 78 -23.94 -29.41 0.01
CA TRP A 78 -23.77 -30.54 -0.92
C TRP A 78 -25.06 -30.95 -1.64
N THR A 79 -26.25 -30.55 -1.18
CA THR A 79 -27.52 -31.02 -1.75
C THR A 79 -28.16 -30.11 -2.81
N LEU A 80 -27.63 -28.92 -3.06
CA LEU A 80 -28.29 -27.89 -3.91
C LEU A 80 -27.58 -27.58 -5.25
N GLY A 81 -26.59 -28.38 -5.66
CA GLY A 81 -25.74 -28.11 -6.82
C GLY A 81 -25.97 -28.98 -8.05
N ALA A 82 -27.21 -29.37 -8.38
CA ALA A 82 -27.51 -30.14 -9.59
C ALA A 82 -28.52 -29.40 -10.50
N GLY A 83 -28.03 -28.96 -11.67
CA GLY A 83 -28.86 -28.80 -12.86
C GLY A 83 -29.05 -27.38 -13.39
N ALA A 84 -28.35 -27.07 -14.48
CA ALA A 84 -28.94 -26.48 -15.70
C ALA A 84 -27.90 -26.53 -16.83
N LYS A 85 -28.25 -27.21 -17.92
CA LYS A 85 -27.45 -27.30 -19.16
C LYS A 85 -28.08 -26.31 -20.16
N PRO A 86 -27.48 -25.14 -20.44
CA PRO A 86 -28.04 -24.24 -21.44
C PRO A 86 -27.77 -24.75 -22.87
N ALA A 87 -28.78 -24.59 -23.72
CA ALA A 87 -28.84 -25.01 -25.11
C ALA A 87 -27.89 -24.21 -26.03
N PRO A 88 -27.46 -24.78 -27.18
CA PRO A 88 -26.62 -24.08 -28.14
C PRO A 88 -27.40 -23.03 -28.94
N SER A 89 -26.96 -21.77 -28.89
CA SER A 89 -27.38 -20.72 -29.83
C SER A 89 -26.42 -20.69 -31.01
N ALA A 90 -26.95 -20.84 -32.22
CA ALA A 90 -26.22 -20.71 -33.47
C ALA A 90 -25.89 -19.23 -33.72
N SER A 91 -24.59 -18.89 -33.69
CA SER A 91 -24.09 -17.56 -34.03
C SER A 91 -23.58 -17.56 -35.47
N ALA A 92 -24.04 -16.59 -36.26
CA ALA A 92 -23.58 -16.36 -37.63
C ALA A 92 -22.06 -16.10 -37.67
N ALA A 93 -21.41 -16.67 -38.68
CA ALA A 93 -19.95 -16.66 -38.83
C ALA A 93 -19.44 -15.25 -39.13
N ALA A 94 -18.83 -14.62 -38.13
CA ALA A 94 -17.96 -13.47 -38.32
C ALA A 94 -16.64 -13.92 -39.00
N PRO A 95 -16.00 -13.05 -39.82
CA PRO A 95 -14.70 -13.36 -40.41
C PRO A 95 -13.68 -13.73 -39.34
N PRO A 96 -12.75 -14.67 -39.62
CA PRO A 96 -11.80 -15.15 -38.63
C PRO A 96 -10.96 -13.96 -38.12
N PRO A 97 -10.92 -13.72 -36.80
CA PRO A 97 -10.03 -12.70 -36.25
C PRO A 97 -8.59 -13.04 -36.64
N PRO A 98 -7.72 -12.04 -36.86
CA PRO A 98 -6.31 -12.27 -37.13
C PRO A 98 -5.72 -13.16 -36.04
N ALA A 99 -4.91 -14.15 -36.44
CA ALA A 99 -4.30 -15.09 -35.52
C ALA A 99 -3.62 -14.32 -34.37
N PRO A 100 -3.93 -14.64 -33.10
CA PRO A 100 -3.33 -13.95 -31.97
C PRO A 100 -1.82 -14.07 -32.09
N THR A 101 -1.14 -12.93 -32.21
CA THR A 101 0.31 -12.88 -32.15
C THR A 101 0.69 -13.43 -30.77
N ASP A 102 1.45 -14.52 -30.75
CA ASP A 102 1.89 -15.19 -29.52
C ASP A 102 2.65 -14.20 -28.62
N SER A 103 1.90 -13.53 -27.74
CA SER A 103 2.46 -12.68 -26.70
C SER A 103 3.10 -13.63 -25.70
N ALA A 104 4.44 -13.72 -25.77
CA ALA A 104 5.22 -14.47 -24.81
C ALA A 104 4.77 -14.09 -23.38
N ALA A 105 4.47 -15.11 -22.57
CA ALA A 105 4.00 -14.90 -21.21
C ALA A 105 5.03 -14.07 -20.42
N PRO A 106 4.59 -13.09 -19.60
CA PRO A 106 5.50 -12.29 -18.81
C PRO A 106 6.29 -13.18 -17.85
N THR A 107 7.62 -13.02 -17.85
CA THR A 107 8.54 -13.81 -17.01
C THR A 107 8.94 -13.10 -15.72
N SER A 108 8.54 -11.84 -15.54
CA SER A 108 8.90 -11.02 -14.37
C SER A 108 7.72 -10.16 -13.90
N VAL A 109 7.73 -9.80 -12.61
CA VAL A 109 6.74 -8.88 -12.03
C VAL A 109 7.34 -7.47 -11.97
N GLU A 110 6.83 -6.54 -12.78
CA GLU A 110 7.24 -5.14 -12.67
C GLU A 110 6.49 -4.45 -11.52
N LEU A 111 7.21 -3.92 -10.52
CA LEU A 111 6.57 -3.32 -9.34
C LEU A 111 5.68 -2.12 -9.70
N SER A 112 6.10 -1.27 -10.64
CA SER A 112 5.35 -0.09 -11.09
C SER A 112 3.96 -0.47 -11.62
N GLN A 113 3.89 -1.53 -12.43
CA GLN A 113 2.68 -2.09 -12.98
C GLN A 113 1.83 -2.73 -11.87
N ALA A 114 2.45 -3.54 -11.01
CA ALA A 114 1.78 -4.16 -9.87
C ALA A 114 1.13 -3.12 -8.94
N LEU A 115 1.81 -2.01 -8.65
CA LEU A 115 1.26 -0.91 -7.85
C LEU A 115 0.13 -0.17 -8.56
N THR A 116 0.24 0.05 -9.87
CA THR A 116 -0.80 0.68 -10.68
C THR A 116 -2.08 -0.16 -10.69
N ASP A 117 -1.95 -1.47 -10.87
CA ASP A 117 -3.07 -2.41 -10.86
C ASP A 117 -3.68 -2.55 -9.46
N ALA A 118 -2.85 -2.65 -8.41
CA ALA A 118 -3.31 -2.69 -7.03
C ALA A 118 -4.04 -1.41 -6.63
N ARG A 119 -3.54 -0.23 -7.04
CA ARG A 119 -4.21 1.06 -6.82
C ARG A 119 -5.56 1.10 -7.49
N ARG A 120 -5.66 0.65 -8.75
CA ARG A 120 -6.94 0.62 -9.48
C ARG A 120 -7.98 -0.18 -8.70
N ARG A 121 -7.63 -1.39 -8.27
CA ARG A 121 -8.49 -2.28 -7.46
C ARG A 121 -8.84 -1.66 -6.10
N ALA A 122 -7.88 -1.01 -5.45
CA ALA A 122 -8.10 -0.33 -4.18
C ALA A 122 -9.10 0.83 -4.33
N THR A 123 -8.98 1.63 -5.39
CA THR A 123 -9.90 2.76 -5.64
C THR A 123 -11.30 2.30 -6.05
N SER A 124 -11.43 1.15 -6.72
CA SER A 124 -12.75 0.56 -6.99
C SER A 124 -13.39 -0.04 -5.73
N TRP A 125 -12.57 -0.55 -4.81
CA TRP A 125 -13.04 -1.03 -3.50
C TRP A 125 -13.45 0.13 -2.58
N TYR A 126 -12.63 1.17 -2.50
CA TYR A 126 -12.91 2.39 -1.74
C TYR A 126 -12.24 3.59 -2.39
N ARG A 127 -13.01 4.63 -2.73
CA ARG A 127 -12.53 5.80 -3.49
C ARG A 127 -11.29 6.44 -2.87
N ASP A 128 -11.27 6.53 -1.54
CA ASP A 128 -10.18 7.16 -0.78
C ASP A 128 -9.28 6.11 -0.09
N ALA A 129 -9.11 4.93 -0.68
CA ALA A 129 -8.25 3.89 -0.13
C ALA A 129 -6.83 4.43 0.12
N SER A 130 -6.29 4.17 1.31
CA SER A 130 -4.95 4.60 1.69
C SER A 130 -3.98 3.43 1.68
N LEU A 131 -2.81 3.63 1.09
CA LEU A 131 -1.74 2.62 1.08
C LEU A 131 -1.25 2.41 2.51
N LEU A 132 -1.08 1.16 2.92
CA LEU A 132 -0.58 0.79 4.25
C LEU A 132 0.81 0.17 4.17
N SER A 133 1.01 -0.75 3.23
CA SER A 133 2.28 -1.41 3.02
C SER A 133 2.44 -1.98 1.62
N ILE A 134 3.70 -2.17 1.23
CA ILE A 134 4.12 -2.93 0.05
C ILE A 134 5.12 -3.98 0.55
N GLU A 135 4.99 -5.22 0.14
CA GLU A 135 5.99 -6.26 0.38
C GLU A 135 6.33 -6.93 -0.94
N ALA A 136 7.62 -7.03 -1.25
CA ALA A 136 8.14 -7.61 -2.48
C ALA A 136 9.15 -8.71 -2.13
N ALA A 137 8.89 -9.93 -2.59
CA ALA A 137 9.77 -11.09 -2.34
C ALA A 137 9.53 -12.24 -3.32
N PRO A 138 10.58 -13.03 -3.63
CA PRO A 138 11.99 -12.71 -3.48
C PRO A 138 12.45 -11.64 -4.49
N VAL A 139 13.31 -10.71 -4.05
CA VAL A 139 13.96 -9.69 -4.91
C VAL A 139 15.43 -10.04 -5.08
N ALA A 140 15.85 -10.31 -6.31
CA ALA A 140 17.23 -10.63 -6.68
C ALA A 140 17.72 -9.64 -7.74
N ALA A 141 18.93 -9.11 -7.57
CA ALA A 141 19.51 -8.10 -8.48
C ALA A 141 18.58 -6.90 -8.77
N GLY A 142 17.79 -6.47 -7.78
CA GLY A 142 16.82 -5.37 -7.92
C GLY A 142 15.53 -5.72 -8.67
N LYS A 143 15.36 -6.99 -9.06
CA LYS A 143 14.25 -7.47 -9.89
C LYS A 143 13.44 -8.59 -9.23
N LEU A 144 12.25 -8.80 -9.76
CA LEU A 144 11.28 -9.82 -9.35
C LEU A 144 11.12 -10.84 -10.49
N ASP A 145 12.22 -11.50 -10.86
CA ASP A 145 12.31 -12.42 -12.00
C ASP A 145 12.09 -13.90 -11.60
N ASP A 146 11.85 -14.17 -10.31
CA ASP A 146 11.56 -15.52 -9.82
C ASP A 146 10.09 -15.88 -10.11
N PRO A 147 9.76 -17.10 -10.57
CA PRO A 147 8.36 -17.54 -10.73
C PRO A 147 7.53 -17.49 -9.43
N LYS A 148 8.18 -17.51 -8.28
CA LYS A 148 7.58 -17.35 -6.94
C LYS A 148 7.61 -15.90 -6.46
N ALA A 149 8.14 -14.97 -7.25
CA ALA A 149 8.11 -13.55 -6.95
C ALA A 149 6.67 -13.06 -6.83
N SER A 150 6.44 -12.31 -5.77
CA SER A 150 5.15 -11.72 -5.47
C SER A 150 5.33 -10.32 -4.91
N VAL A 151 4.35 -9.47 -5.22
CA VAL A 151 4.16 -8.16 -4.62
C VAL A 151 2.83 -8.18 -3.88
N VAL A 152 2.89 -8.00 -2.56
CA VAL A 152 1.71 -7.87 -1.70
C VAL A 152 1.53 -6.41 -1.34
N VAL A 153 0.42 -5.81 -1.80
CA VAL A 153 0.08 -4.42 -1.53
C VAL A 153 -1.14 -4.38 -0.62
N THR A 154 -1.01 -3.74 0.53
CA THR A 154 -2.11 -3.63 1.49
C THR A 154 -2.65 -2.21 1.50
N TRP A 155 -3.96 -2.09 1.34
CA TRP A 155 -4.72 -0.85 1.40
C TRP A 155 -5.73 -0.90 2.56
N GLY A 156 -6.15 0.26 3.04
CA GLY A 156 -7.22 0.33 4.02
C GLY A 156 -8.09 1.58 3.90
N LYS A 157 -9.23 1.54 4.60
CA LYS A 157 -10.20 2.64 4.62
C LYS A 157 -9.81 3.70 5.66
N PRO A 158 -9.52 4.96 5.27
CA PRO A 158 -9.18 6.02 6.21
C PRO A 158 -10.35 6.36 7.14
N THR A 159 -10.05 6.76 8.39
CA THR A 159 -11.04 7.11 9.43
C THR A 159 -10.95 8.58 9.84
N GLY A 160 -10.76 9.48 8.87
CA GLY A 160 -10.72 10.91 9.12
C GLY A 160 -9.97 11.67 8.04
N ARG A 161 -8.91 12.38 8.44
CA ARG A 161 -8.05 13.12 7.51
C ARG A 161 -7.45 12.16 6.49
N LEU A 162 -7.35 12.59 5.24
CA LEU A 162 -6.70 11.85 4.16
C LEU A 162 -5.20 12.20 4.11
N GLY A 163 -4.39 11.25 3.65
CA GLY A 163 -2.96 11.46 3.40
C GLY A 163 -2.02 10.59 4.26
N PRO A 164 -0.69 10.75 4.10
CA PRO A 164 0.29 10.02 4.89
C PRO A 164 0.15 10.30 6.39
N GLY A 165 0.25 9.27 7.22
CA GLY A 165 0.02 9.34 8.67
C GLY A 165 -1.46 9.34 9.08
N ALA A 166 -2.39 9.36 8.13
CA ALA A 166 -3.82 9.28 8.43
C ALA A 166 -4.16 7.97 9.15
N PRO A 167 -5.01 7.99 10.19
CA PRO A 167 -5.50 6.77 10.80
C PRO A 167 -6.38 5.99 9.81
N VAL A 168 -6.21 4.68 9.80
CA VAL A 168 -6.95 3.76 8.95
C VAL A 168 -7.75 2.80 9.84
N GLY A 169 -9.02 2.57 9.48
CA GLY A 169 -9.95 1.70 10.21
C GLY A 169 -9.54 0.22 10.16
N PRO A 170 -10.38 -0.75 10.52
CA PRO A 170 -9.99 -2.17 10.54
C PRO A 170 -10.14 -2.86 9.17
N ALA A 171 -10.89 -2.28 8.24
CA ALA A 171 -11.08 -2.84 6.89
C ALA A 171 -9.81 -2.73 6.03
N ARG A 172 -9.40 -3.84 5.41
CA ARG A 172 -8.21 -3.97 4.55
C ARG A 172 -8.58 -4.60 3.22
N LEU A 173 -7.88 -4.18 2.17
CA LEU A 173 -7.77 -4.89 0.90
C LEU A 173 -6.31 -5.27 0.70
N VAL A 174 -6.05 -6.57 0.59
CA VAL A 174 -4.74 -7.13 0.26
C VAL A 174 -4.78 -7.55 -1.19
N VAL A 175 -3.92 -6.96 -2.01
CA VAL A 175 -3.74 -7.33 -3.41
C VAL A 175 -2.40 -8.04 -3.56
N THR A 176 -2.42 -9.28 -4.02
CA THR A 176 -1.22 -10.07 -4.28
C THR A 176 -1.04 -10.21 -5.77
N VAL A 177 0.06 -9.66 -6.30
CA VAL A 177 0.44 -9.74 -7.71
C VAL A 177 1.61 -10.70 -7.86
N THR A 178 1.51 -11.65 -8.77
CA THR A 178 2.54 -12.63 -9.12
C THR A 178 2.71 -12.68 -10.64
N VAL A 179 3.67 -13.47 -11.14
CA VAL A 179 3.85 -13.68 -12.59
C VAL A 179 2.61 -14.28 -13.27
N VAL A 180 1.78 -15.03 -12.53
CA VAL A 180 0.56 -15.66 -13.07
C VAL A 180 -0.66 -14.75 -13.05
N GLY A 181 -0.61 -13.63 -12.33
CA GLY A 181 -1.70 -12.66 -12.26
C GLY A 181 -1.87 -12.03 -10.88
N ALA A 182 -3.01 -11.37 -10.69
CA ALA A 182 -3.35 -10.68 -9.46
C ALA A 182 -4.55 -11.31 -8.76
N SER A 183 -4.46 -11.45 -7.44
CA SER A 183 -5.52 -11.92 -6.55
C SER A 183 -5.80 -10.88 -5.46
N GLU A 184 -6.99 -10.94 -4.88
CA GLU A 184 -7.43 -9.99 -3.86
C GLU A 184 -8.10 -10.68 -2.67
N LYS A 185 -7.85 -10.16 -1.47
CA LYS A 185 -8.45 -10.63 -0.23
C LYS A 185 -8.85 -9.43 0.62
N GLN A 186 -10.09 -9.43 1.08
CA GLN A 186 -10.58 -8.42 2.03
C GLN A 186 -10.50 -8.97 3.47
N ALA A 187 -10.16 -8.12 4.42
CA ALA A 187 -10.20 -8.42 5.85
C ALA A 187 -10.90 -7.30 6.61
N GLN A 188 -11.65 -7.62 7.67
CA GLN A 188 -12.48 -6.64 8.40
C GLN A 188 -12.06 -6.36 9.84
N ASP A 189 -11.08 -7.08 10.38
CA ASP A 189 -10.65 -7.00 11.79
C ASP A 189 -9.14 -6.78 11.93
N ALA A 190 -8.56 -5.90 11.12
CA ALA A 190 -7.13 -5.61 11.20
C ALA A 190 -6.81 -4.62 12.33
N ASP A 191 -5.59 -4.75 12.87
CA ASP A 191 -5.03 -3.81 13.83
C ASP A 191 -5.04 -2.37 13.29
N LYS A 192 -5.07 -1.41 14.21
CA LYS A 192 -4.95 0.02 13.88
C LYS A 192 -3.66 0.24 13.07
N SER A 193 -3.80 0.91 11.94
CA SER A 193 -2.69 1.23 11.05
C SER A 193 -2.77 2.69 10.63
N VAL A 194 -1.68 3.19 10.06
CA VAL A 194 -1.60 4.53 9.48
C VAL A 194 -1.24 4.43 8.01
N GLY A 195 -1.86 5.29 7.21
CA GLY A 195 -1.58 5.42 5.79
C GLY A 195 -0.13 5.86 5.55
N VAL A 196 0.46 5.39 4.46
CA VAL A 196 1.77 5.82 3.97
C VAL A 196 1.63 6.49 2.60
N ALA A 197 2.54 7.43 2.31
CA ALA A 197 2.72 7.93 0.95
C ALA A 197 3.23 6.80 0.05
N GLU A 198 3.03 6.91 -1.27
CA GLU A 198 3.80 6.07 -2.19
C GLU A 198 5.31 6.35 -2.04
N PRO A 199 6.15 5.30 -2.15
CA PRO A 199 7.58 5.48 -2.00
C PRO A 199 8.15 6.26 -3.19
N SER A 200 8.90 7.34 -2.92
CA SER A 200 9.74 7.97 -3.94
C SER A 200 11.03 7.18 -4.17
N CYS A 201 11.48 6.43 -3.17
CA CYS A 201 12.54 5.44 -3.30
C CYS A 201 12.02 4.18 -4.01
N THR A 202 12.38 4.01 -5.29
CA THR A 202 11.97 2.83 -6.09
C THR A 202 12.52 1.53 -5.53
N LEU A 203 11.91 0.38 -5.88
CA LEU A 203 12.36 -0.94 -5.41
C LEU A 203 13.83 -1.22 -5.76
N ASP A 204 14.23 -0.93 -6.99
CA ASP A 204 15.61 -1.08 -7.44
C ASP A 204 16.57 -0.20 -6.62
N ALA A 205 16.20 1.07 -6.40
CA ALA A 205 17.01 1.98 -5.60
C ALA A 205 17.10 1.53 -4.12
N ALA A 206 15.99 1.06 -3.56
CA ALA A 206 15.96 0.48 -2.21
C ALA A 206 16.82 -0.78 -2.11
N TRP A 207 16.74 -1.69 -3.09
CA TRP A 207 17.58 -2.89 -3.16
C TRP A 207 19.06 -2.53 -3.23
N ARG A 208 19.44 -1.61 -4.14
CA ARG A 208 20.83 -1.16 -4.27
C ARG A 208 21.35 -0.51 -2.99
N ALA A 209 20.56 0.35 -2.35
CA ALA A 209 20.93 0.97 -1.08
C ALA A 209 21.09 -0.07 0.04
N ALA A 210 20.24 -1.09 0.07
CA ALA A 210 20.33 -2.17 1.04
C ALA A 210 21.62 -3.01 0.84
N VAL A 211 21.93 -3.38 -0.40
CA VAL A 211 23.18 -4.08 -0.74
C VAL A 211 24.41 -3.23 -0.42
N ALA A 212 24.39 -1.95 -0.77
CA ALA A 212 25.48 -1.02 -0.45
C ALA A 212 25.70 -0.87 1.06
N SER A 213 24.66 -1.08 1.87
CA SER A 213 24.76 -1.10 3.34
C SER A 213 25.27 -2.44 3.92
N GLY A 214 25.68 -3.37 3.07
CA GLY A 214 26.28 -4.65 3.46
C GLY A 214 25.35 -5.85 3.44
N LEU A 215 24.14 -5.77 2.87
CA LEU A 215 23.37 -6.98 2.58
C LEU A 215 24.00 -7.77 1.42
N PRO A 216 23.98 -9.12 1.47
CA PRO A 216 24.56 -9.93 0.42
C PRO A 216 23.79 -9.77 -0.89
N SER A 217 24.46 -9.33 -1.96
CA SER A 217 23.88 -9.23 -3.30
C SER A 217 23.58 -10.59 -3.94
N SER A 218 24.24 -11.66 -3.45
CA SER A 218 24.08 -13.03 -3.94
C SER A 218 22.85 -13.76 -3.40
N LYS A 219 22.14 -13.17 -2.42
CA LYS A 219 20.93 -13.75 -1.84
C LYS A 219 19.71 -12.94 -2.25
N ALA A 220 18.59 -13.63 -2.43
CA ALA A 220 17.31 -12.98 -2.56
C ALA A 220 16.97 -12.20 -1.28
N LEU A 221 16.41 -11.01 -1.44
CA LEU A 221 15.95 -10.15 -0.36
C LEU A 221 14.43 -10.11 -0.31
N THR A 222 13.87 -9.92 0.88
CA THR A 222 12.51 -9.42 1.09
C THR A 222 12.59 -7.93 1.37
N LEU A 223 11.86 -7.14 0.59
CA LEU A 223 11.75 -5.68 0.77
C LEU A 223 10.33 -5.34 1.21
N SER A 224 10.19 -4.73 2.39
CA SER A 224 8.89 -4.26 2.88
C SER A 224 8.89 -2.75 3.10
N TYR A 225 7.91 -2.07 2.53
CA TYR A 225 7.64 -0.66 2.71
C TYR A 225 6.42 -0.48 3.60
N ALA A 226 6.59 0.17 4.75
CA ALA A 226 5.48 0.42 5.69
C ALA A 226 5.80 1.60 6.60
N HIS A 227 4.79 2.08 7.34
CA HIS A 227 5.00 3.07 8.39
C HIS A 227 5.81 2.43 9.53
N ASN A 228 6.89 3.09 9.93
CA ASN A 228 7.70 2.68 11.06
C ASN A 228 7.51 3.66 12.22
N GLN A 229 6.89 3.17 13.30
CA GLN A 229 6.57 3.97 14.49
C GLN A 229 7.81 4.61 15.14
N LYS A 230 8.98 3.98 15.03
CA LYS A 230 10.20 4.53 15.61
C LYS A 230 10.63 5.83 14.93
N TYR A 231 10.47 5.90 13.62
CA TYR A 231 10.90 7.06 12.82
C TYR A 231 9.74 7.99 12.46
N ASP A 232 8.51 7.60 12.82
CA ASP A 232 7.25 8.29 12.49
C ASP A 232 7.13 8.62 10.99
N ARG A 233 7.57 7.68 10.14
CA ARG A 233 7.51 7.81 8.68
C ARG A 233 7.51 6.47 7.98
N ALA A 234 7.21 6.49 6.69
CA ALA A 234 7.30 5.31 5.83
C ALA A 234 8.76 4.99 5.47
N VAL A 235 9.12 3.71 5.59
CA VAL A 235 10.50 3.24 5.41
C VAL A 235 10.49 1.95 4.61
N TRP A 236 11.56 1.70 3.88
CA TRP A 236 11.87 0.37 3.37
C TRP A 236 12.64 -0.42 4.43
N THR A 237 12.30 -1.69 4.58
CA THR A 237 13.00 -2.67 5.41
C THR A 237 13.44 -3.81 4.50
N ALA A 238 14.75 -4.02 4.40
CA ALA A 238 15.34 -5.09 3.60
C ALA A 238 15.85 -6.20 4.52
N ARG A 239 15.55 -7.46 4.16
CA ARG A 239 16.02 -8.67 4.87
C ARG A 239 16.51 -9.71 3.88
N ALA A 240 17.64 -10.34 4.16
CA ALA A 240 18.10 -11.49 3.37
C ALA A 240 17.25 -12.73 3.66
N ALA A 241 16.94 -13.52 2.63
CA ALA A 241 16.25 -14.79 2.80
C ALA A 241 17.07 -15.74 3.70
N GLY A 242 16.43 -16.27 4.75
CA GLY A 242 17.01 -17.28 5.65
C GLY A 242 18.07 -16.78 6.64
N GLY A 243 18.26 -15.46 6.80
CA GLY A 243 19.22 -14.91 7.77
C GLY A 243 18.55 -14.28 8.99
N GLU A 244 18.90 -14.74 10.19
CA GLU A 244 18.71 -13.96 11.42
C GLU A 244 19.78 -12.86 11.48
N GLY A 245 19.36 -11.60 11.61
CA GLY A 245 20.26 -10.48 12.00
C GLY A 245 20.46 -9.37 10.98
N ASP A 246 20.43 -9.67 9.68
CA ASP A 246 20.76 -8.67 8.65
C ASP A 246 19.50 -7.96 8.14
N THR A 247 18.96 -7.06 8.98
CA THR A 247 17.90 -6.13 8.59
C THR A 247 18.47 -4.74 8.35
N ARG A 248 18.11 -4.13 7.22
CA ARG A 248 18.46 -2.75 6.91
C ARG A 248 17.20 -1.91 6.76
N THR A 249 17.21 -0.72 7.33
CA THR A 249 16.12 0.23 7.21
C THR A 249 16.58 1.41 6.37
N LEU A 250 15.78 1.78 5.37
CA LEU A 250 16.04 2.87 4.45
C LEU A 250 14.87 3.84 4.49
N ASP A 251 15.15 5.12 4.37
CA ASP A 251 14.12 6.14 4.25
C ASP A 251 13.33 5.96 2.94
N GLY A 252 12.00 5.97 3.06
CA GLY A 252 11.08 5.72 1.95
C GLY A 252 11.10 6.75 0.82
N GLN A 253 11.63 7.94 1.09
CA GLN A 253 11.62 9.06 0.15
C GLN A 253 12.99 9.25 -0.52
N SER A 254 14.07 9.11 0.26
CA SER A 254 15.44 9.39 -0.18
C SER A 254 16.32 8.16 -0.41
N CYS A 255 15.85 6.95 -0.05
CA CYS A 255 16.65 5.72 0.02
C CYS A 255 17.85 5.79 0.98
N ALA A 256 17.94 6.83 1.82
CA ALA A 256 19.05 6.97 2.77
C ALA A 256 18.99 5.86 3.84
N ILE A 257 20.14 5.28 4.18
CA ILE A 257 20.24 4.29 5.26
C ILE A 257 19.91 4.99 6.58
N MET A 258 18.96 4.42 7.32
CA MET A 258 18.59 4.95 8.62
C MET A 258 19.39 4.24 9.71
N VAL A 259 20.40 4.94 10.21
CA VAL A 259 21.21 4.52 11.34
C VAL A 259 20.53 4.99 12.64
N ARG A 260 20.64 4.18 13.70
CA ARG A 260 20.13 4.55 15.03
C ARG A 260 21.06 5.54 15.70
#